data_AF-A0A4D6NFG8-F1
#
_entry.id   AF-A0A4D6NFG8-F1
#
_cell.length_a   1.000
_cell.length_b   1.000
_cell.length_c   1.000
_cell.angle_alpha   90.00
_cell.angle_beta   90.00
_cell.angle_gamma   90.00
#
_symmetry.space_group_name_H-M   'P 1'
#
loop_
_entity.id
_entity.type
_entity.pdbx_description
1 polymer ?
#
loop_
_entity_poly.entity_id
_entity_poly.type
_entity_poly.pdbx_seq_one_letter_code
_entity_poly.pdbx_strand_id
1 'polypeptide(L)'
;MVLGCIGRDYWRCREKSPRNISDPNAEDVHVEQAWKWAATSFIWGLLPTPPIISPTDTIFISPGQTTDVLLSADKGVGNLNSKEYPARVPLTVDHSLFFAITVGLNPCDTCLTRSRLVSAINNITFLLPTSLLEAHYYNVRGVFTDDFPAYPPIVFNYTGTQTANIQTNNGIRLYRLNFGSTVQIILQGTAMIAPENHPFHLHGYNLFVVGQGLGNFDPEKDPLAFNLVDPVERNTIGVPNGGWAAIRFRANNPGSF
;
A
#
# COMPACT_ATOMS: atom_id res chain seq x y z
N MET A 1 -6.73 9.35 -0.36
CA MET A 1 -5.34 9.16 0.11
C MET A 1 -4.81 10.54 0.50
N VAL A 2 -4.70 10.81 1.80
CA VAL A 2 -4.03 12.01 2.32
C VAL A 2 -2.56 11.65 2.46
N LEU A 3 -1.68 12.38 1.78
CA LEU A 3 -0.24 12.30 2.05
C LEU A 3 0.01 13.01 3.39
N GLY A 4 -0.02 12.22 4.48
CA GLY A 4 0.43 12.65 5.79
C GLY A 4 1.94 12.50 5.90
N CYS A 5 2.63 13.57 6.31
CA CYS A 5 4.06 13.57 6.59
C CYS A 5 4.42 12.50 7.63
N ILE A 6 5.41 11.67 7.34
CA ILE A 6 6.00 10.69 8.27
C ILE A 6 7.31 11.28 8.80
N GLY A 7 7.40 11.53 10.11
CA GLY A 7 8.60 11.99 10.80
C GLY A 7 8.35 12.31 12.26
N ARG A 8 9.35 12.06 13.13
CA ARG A 8 9.31 12.30 14.58
C ARG A 8 9.35 13.81 14.88
N ASP A 9 8.23 14.51 14.73
CA ASP A 9 7.98 15.82 15.38
C ASP A 9 6.50 16.22 15.21
N TYR A 10 5.61 15.43 15.83
CA TYR A 10 4.15 15.52 15.69
C TYR A 10 3.50 16.77 16.33
N TRP A 11 4.28 17.78 16.75
CA TRP A 11 3.77 18.92 17.54
C TRP A 11 3.96 20.31 16.92
N ARG A 12 4.49 20.46 15.70
CA ARG A 12 4.75 21.81 15.12
C ARG A 12 3.92 22.23 13.90
N CYS A 13 2.96 21.44 13.44
CA CYS A 13 2.06 21.87 12.37
C CYS A 13 0.77 22.45 12.94
N ARG A 14 0.82 23.69 13.44
CA ARG A 14 -0.38 24.54 13.59
C ARG A 14 -0.38 25.59 12.50
N GLU A 15 -1.56 25.70 11.88
CA GLU A 15 -2.05 26.64 10.88
C GLU A 15 -1.30 27.98 10.77
N LYS A 16 -0.91 28.35 9.55
CA LYS A 16 -0.80 29.76 9.15
C LYS A 16 -1.48 30.00 7.80
N SER A 17 -2.57 30.78 7.87
CA SER A 17 -3.30 31.46 6.79
C SER A 17 -2.39 32.28 5.86
N PRO A 18 -2.77 32.49 4.58
CA PRO A 18 -1.94 33.19 3.60
C PRO A 18 -1.87 34.69 3.88
N ARG A 19 -0.67 35.27 3.81
CA ARG A 19 -0.48 36.70 3.57
C ARG A 19 0.51 36.91 2.43
N ASN A 20 0.08 37.72 1.48
CA ASN A 20 0.84 38.31 0.38
C ASN A 20 2.22 38.79 0.80
N ILE A 21 3.24 38.44 0.02
CA ILE A 21 4.43 39.28 -0.15
C ILE A 21 4.74 39.33 -1.63
N SER A 22 4.37 40.46 -2.22
CA SER A 22 5.03 41.07 -3.37
C SER A 22 6.36 41.67 -2.88
N ASP A 23 7.49 41.12 -3.30
CA ASP A 23 8.80 41.78 -3.21
C ASP A 23 9.55 41.59 -4.53
N PRO A 24 9.85 42.67 -5.29
CA PRO A 24 10.42 42.60 -6.63
C PRO A 24 11.96 42.55 -6.68
N ASN A 25 12.67 42.24 -5.58
CA ASN A 25 14.15 42.30 -5.53
C ASN A 25 14.86 41.09 -4.89
N ALA A 26 14.46 39.85 -5.20
CA ALA A 26 15.25 38.67 -4.82
C ALA A 26 15.76 37.95 -6.07
N GLU A 27 16.78 38.53 -6.72
CA GLU A 27 17.47 37.94 -7.87
C GLU A 27 18.38 36.77 -7.48
N ASP A 28 18.42 35.80 -8.40
CA ASP A 28 19.30 34.64 -8.47
C ASP A 28 20.79 34.97 -8.32
N VAL A 29 21.45 34.36 -7.33
CA VAL A 29 22.91 34.23 -7.30
C VAL A 29 23.33 32.83 -6.80
N HIS A 30 23.73 31.98 -7.75
CA HIS A 30 24.85 31.01 -7.69
C HIS A 30 24.77 29.87 -6.63
N VAL A 31 24.48 28.62 -6.99
CA VAL A 31 25.38 27.61 -7.61
C VAL A 31 26.86 27.83 -7.29
N GLU A 32 27.47 26.85 -6.61
CA GLU A 32 28.86 26.81 -6.10
C GLU A 32 29.17 27.67 -4.87
N GLN A 33 29.08 27.08 -3.66
CA GLN A 33 30.08 27.18 -2.58
C GLN A 33 29.55 26.58 -1.26
N ALA A 34 29.57 25.24 -1.15
CA ALA A 34 29.41 24.55 0.14
C ALA A 34 30.47 23.46 0.37
N TRP A 35 31.62 23.58 -0.31
CA TRP A 35 32.84 22.87 0.07
C TRP A 35 33.80 23.87 0.70
N LYS A 36 34.31 23.54 1.90
CA LYS A 36 35.41 24.19 2.66
C LYS A 36 35.03 25.08 3.85
N TRP A 37 34.36 24.55 4.88
CA TRP A 37 34.54 25.07 6.26
C TRP A 37 34.36 23.96 7.30
N ALA A 38 35.41 23.17 7.53
CA ALA A 38 35.66 22.50 8.82
C ALA A 38 37.06 21.85 8.84
N ALA A 39 38.11 22.67 8.78
CA ALA A 39 39.45 22.23 9.14
C ALA A 39 40.22 23.40 9.74
N THR A 40 40.35 23.40 11.08
CA THR A 40 41.59 23.60 11.85
C THR A 40 41.27 24.09 13.27
N SER A 41 41.51 23.24 14.27
CA SER A 41 42.09 23.55 15.59
C SER A 41 41.89 22.37 16.54
N PHE A 42 42.92 21.54 16.73
CA PHE A 42 43.55 21.22 18.03
C PHE A 42 44.44 19.97 17.90
N ILE A 43 45.60 20.07 18.52
CA ILE A 43 46.74 19.16 18.44
C ILE A 43 46.94 18.51 19.82
N TRP A 44 47.31 17.21 19.79
CA TRP A 44 47.92 16.32 20.80
C TRP A 44 47.10 15.82 22.02
N GLY A 45 46.99 14.49 22.10
CA GLY A 45 47.16 13.75 23.36
C GLY A 45 45.98 12.92 23.85
N LEU A 46 45.85 11.70 23.32
CA LEU A 46 45.38 10.44 23.95
C LEU A 46 44.94 9.51 22.82
N LEU A 47 45.60 8.36 22.68
CA LEU A 47 45.26 7.33 21.69
C LEU A 47 43.80 6.89 21.88
N PRO A 48 42.88 7.16 20.95
CA PRO A 48 41.62 6.44 20.87
C PRO A 48 41.90 5.18 20.06
N THR A 49 41.52 4.02 20.59
CA THR A 49 41.35 2.81 19.78
C THR A 49 40.63 3.17 18.48
N PRO A 50 41.08 2.68 17.30
CA PRO A 50 40.41 3.01 16.05
C PRO A 50 38.92 2.67 16.19
N PRO A 51 38.00 3.58 15.79
CA PRO A 51 36.60 3.23 15.74
C PRO A 51 36.50 1.98 14.85
N ILE A 52 35.83 0.94 15.35
CA ILE A 52 35.41 -0.17 14.51
C ILE A 52 34.41 0.45 13.53
N ILE A 53 34.91 0.89 12.38
CA ILE A 53 34.08 1.22 11.23
C ILE A 53 33.60 -0.14 10.73
N SER A 54 32.49 -0.62 11.31
CA SER A 54 31.71 -1.64 10.64
C SER A 54 31.29 -1.01 9.31
N PRO A 55 31.66 -1.58 8.15
CA PRO A 55 31.17 -1.08 6.89
C PRO A 55 29.65 -1.11 6.98
N THR A 56 29.03 0.08 7.05
CA THR A 56 27.60 0.16 6.91
C THR A 56 27.36 0.01 5.42
N ASP A 57 27.17 -1.22 4.98
CA ASP A 57 26.76 -1.53 3.61
C ASP A 57 25.43 -0.83 3.37
N THR A 58 25.51 0.32 2.71
CA THR A 58 24.33 1.07 2.30
C THR A 58 23.88 0.47 0.98
N ILE A 59 22.93 -0.46 1.04
CA ILE A 59 22.31 -1.00 -0.16
C ILE A 59 21.38 0.08 -0.71
N PHE A 60 21.78 0.69 -1.82
CA PHE A 60 20.88 1.57 -2.57
C PHE A 60 19.96 0.70 -3.42
N ILE A 61 18.70 0.61 -3.00
CA ILE A 61 17.67 -0.16 -3.70
C ILE A 61 16.87 0.82 -4.58
N SER A 62 17.06 0.73 -5.89
CA SER A 62 16.20 1.44 -6.84
C SER A 62 14.78 0.84 -6.83
N PRO A 63 13.71 1.63 -7.07
CA PRO A 63 12.36 1.10 -7.24
C PRO A 63 12.34 -0.05 -8.27
N GLY A 64 11.86 -1.22 -7.86
CA GLY A 64 11.74 -2.42 -8.71
C GLY A 64 12.90 -3.42 -8.68
N GLN A 65 14.03 -3.14 -8.01
CA GLN A 65 15.20 -4.04 -8.03
C GLN A 65 15.30 -5.05 -6.87
N THR A 66 14.30 -5.14 -6.00
CA THR A 66 14.34 -6.00 -4.81
C THR A 66 13.10 -6.86 -4.63
N THR A 67 12.29 -7.02 -5.67
CA THR A 67 11.03 -7.74 -5.55
C THR A 67 11.21 -9.15 -5.02
N ASP A 68 12.21 -9.87 -5.53
CA ASP A 68 12.51 -11.25 -5.10
C ASP A 68 13.03 -11.29 -3.66
N VAL A 69 13.88 -10.32 -3.29
CA VAL A 69 14.45 -10.21 -1.94
C VAL A 69 13.35 -9.88 -0.93
N LEU A 70 12.50 -8.90 -1.24
CA LEU A 70 11.37 -8.50 -0.40
C LEU A 70 10.35 -9.63 -0.28
N LEU A 71 10.00 -10.28 -1.39
CA LEU A 71 9.10 -11.43 -1.39
C LEU A 71 9.67 -12.59 -0.54
N SER A 72 10.96 -12.87 -0.68
CA SER A 72 11.62 -13.95 0.09
C SER A 72 11.68 -13.63 1.58
N ALA A 73 12.03 -12.39 1.94
CA ALA A 73 12.05 -11.92 3.33
C ALA A 73 10.65 -11.99 3.96
N ASP A 74 9.61 -11.69 3.18
CA ASP A 74 8.23 -11.67 3.65
C ASP A 74 7.65 -13.09 3.86
N LYS A 75 8.10 -14.07 3.08
CA LYS A 75 7.69 -15.48 3.17
C LYS A 75 8.26 -16.23 4.38
N GLY A 76 9.38 -15.75 4.95
CA GLY A 76 10.14 -16.49 5.97
C GLY A 76 9.56 -16.43 7.38
N VAL A 77 8.52 -15.63 7.60
CA VAL A 77 7.87 -15.52 8.91
C VAL A 77 6.69 -16.49 8.90
N GLY A 78 6.59 -17.38 9.89
CA GLY A 78 5.34 -18.09 10.20
C GLY A 78 4.58 -17.35 11.30
N ASN A 79 3.41 -17.81 11.72
CA ASN A 79 2.84 -17.33 12.97
C ASN A 79 3.39 -18.10 14.19
N LEU A 80 3.21 -17.55 15.39
CA LEU A 80 3.60 -18.20 16.65
C LEU A 80 2.58 -19.28 17.06
N ASN A 81 2.27 -20.21 16.14
CA ASN A 81 1.25 -21.24 16.33
C ASN A 81 1.60 -22.10 17.54
N SER A 82 0.66 -22.26 18.46
CA SER A 82 0.83 -23.16 19.59
C SER A 82 -0.51 -23.80 19.98
N LYS A 83 -0.47 -24.84 20.82
CA LYS A 83 -1.70 -25.43 21.34
C LYS A 83 -2.53 -24.44 22.18
N GLU A 84 -1.87 -23.50 22.84
CA GLU A 84 -2.51 -22.48 23.68
C GLU A 84 -3.03 -21.29 22.85
N TYR A 85 -2.26 -20.88 21.83
CA TYR A 85 -2.61 -19.82 20.90
C TYR A 85 -2.65 -20.36 19.45
N PRO A 86 -3.67 -21.16 19.10
CA PRO A 86 -3.74 -21.75 17.79
C PRO A 86 -4.11 -20.70 16.74
N ALA A 87 -3.43 -20.76 15.60
CA ALA A 87 -3.79 -20.00 14.41
C ALA A 87 -5.19 -20.40 13.92
N ARG A 88 -6.13 -19.45 13.93
CA ARG A 88 -7.52 -19.70 13.52
C ARG A 88 -7.75 -19.35 12.07
N VAL A 89 -6.94 -19.94 11.19
CA VAL A 89 -7.01 -19.71 9.75
C VAL A 89 -8.36 -20.20 9.21
N PRO A 90 -9.13 -19.36 8.49
CA PRO A 90 -10.33 -19.82 7.81
C PRO A 90 -10.01 -20.86 6.73
N LEU A 91 -10.50 -22.10 6.92
CA LEU A 91 -10.30 -23.19 5.95
C LEU A 91 -11.35 -23.18 4.84
N THR A 92 -12.60 -22.86 5.19
CA THR A 92 -13.68 -22.61 4.22
C THR A 92 -13.68 -21.15 3.78
N VAL A 93 -14.20 -20.88 2.58
CA VAL A 93 -14.26 -19.54 2.00
C VAL A 93 -15.70 -19.28 1.56
N ASP A 94 -16.38 -18.36 2.25
CA ASP A 94 -17.75 -17.93 1.89
C ASP A 94 -17.70 -16.88 0.76
N HIS A 95 -16.70 -16.00 0.80
CA HIS A 95 -16.46 -14.97 -0.22
C HIS A 95 -15.04 -15.08 -0.76
N SER A 96 -14.90 -15.30 -2.07
CA SER A 96 -13.62 -15.26 -2.77
C SER A 96 -13.59 -14.00 -3.64
N LEU A 97 -12.70 -13.07 -3.33
CA LEU A 97 -12.57 -11.77 -3.98
C LEU A 97 -11.23 -11.69 -4.72
N PHE A 98 -11.24 -11.00 -5.86
CA PHE A 98 -10.04 -10.72 -6.63
C PHE A 98 -9.94 -9.22 -6.86
N PHE A 99 -8.91 -8.60 -6.29
CA PHE A 99 -8.70 -7.16 -6.28
C PHE A 99 -7.45 -6.84 -7.10
N ALA A 100 -7.66 -6.35 -8.32
CA ALA A 100 -6.59 -5.83 -9.17
C ALA A 100 -6.25 -4.39 -8.73
N ILE A 101 -5.02 -4.19 -8.26
CA ILE A 101 -4.51 -2.91 -7.77
C ILE A 101 -3.73 -2.23 -8.89
N THR A 102 -4.12 -1.00 -9.22
CA THR A 102 -3.59 -0.30 -10.39
C THR A 102 -3.43 1.19 -10.16
N VAL A 103 -2.48 1.78 -10.90
CA VAL A 103 -2.36 3.22 -11.08
C VAL A 103 -2.94 3.57 -12.44
N GLY A 104 -3.82 4.57 -12.48
CA GLY A 104 -4.45 5.06 -13.69
C GLY A 104 -4.27 6.57 -13.87
N LEU A 105 -4.79 7.09 -14.97
CA LEU A 105 -4.86 8.52 -15.26
C LEU A 105 -6.30 8.94 -15.49
N ASN A 106 -6.81 9.85 -14.67
CA ASN A 106 -8.13 10.45 -14.88
C ASN A 106 -7.99 11.92 -15.33
N PRO A 107 -8.95 12.46 -16.10
CA PRO A 107 -8.97 13.87 -16.45
C PRO A 107 -8.97 14.78 -15.22
N CYS A 108 -8.29 15.93 -15.32
CA CYS A 108 -8.23 16.94 -14.28
C CYS A 108 -8.07 18.33 -14.90
N ASP A 109 -9.14 19.13 -14.88
CA ASP A 109 -9.17 20.44 -15.55
C ASP A 109 -8.20 21.46 -14.93
N THR A 110 -7.96 21.36 -13.62
CA THR A 110 -7.09 22.28 -12.87
C THR A 110 -5.63 21.84 -12.82
N CYS A 111 -5.31 20.65 -13.33
CA CYS A 111 -3.96 20.10 -13.29
C CYS A 111 -3.14 20.59 -14.49
N LEU A 112 -1.83 20.81 -14.30
CA LEU A 112 -0.92 21.30 -15.37
C LEU A 112 -0.96 20.43 -16.64
N THR A 113 -1.05 19.11 -16.50
CA THR A 113 -1.06 18.15 -17.61
C THR A 113 -2.48 17.75 -18.06
N ARG A 114 -3.53 18.44 -17.58
CA ARG A 114 -4.95 18.10 -17.77
C ARG A 114 -5.36 16.69 -17.31
N SER A 115 -4.45 15.99 -16.62
CA SER A 115 -4.63 14.64 -16.12
C SER A 115 -4.06 14.56 -14.71
N ARG A 116 -4.55 13.61 -13.93
CA ARG A 116 -4.01 13.29 -12.61
C ARG A 116 -3.83 11.79 -12.46
N LEU A 117 -2.74 11.40 -11.80
CA LEU A 117 -2.53 10.04 -11.37
C LEU A 117 -3.56 9.69 -10.29
N VAL A 118 -4.15 8.52 -10.41
CA VAL A 118 -5.11 7.96 -9.45
C VAL A 118 -4.74 6.51 -9.16
N SER A 119 -5.07 6.04 -7.97
CA SER A 119 -5.07 4.61 -7.68
C SER A 119 -6.48 4.05 -7.79
N ALA A 120 -6.58 2.78 -8.17
CA ALA A 120 -7.85 2.08 -8.25
C ALA A 120 -7.70 0.62 -7.84
N ILE A 121 -8.78 0.08 -7.29
CA ILE A 121 -8.97 -1.36 -7.10
C ILE A 121 -10.15 -1.78 -7.97
N ASN A 122 -9.97 -2.81 -8.78
CA ASN A 122 -10.98 -3.28 -9.74
C ASN A 122 -11.57 -2.16 -10.61
N ASN A 123 -10.69 -1.26 -11.07
CA ASN A 123 -11.03 -0.10 -11.90
C ASN A 123 -11.92 0.98 -11.23
N ILE A 124 -12.01 0.96 -9.90
CA ILE A 124 -12.71 1.99 -9.11
C ILE A 124 -11.69 2.83 -8.33
N THR A 125 -11.62 4.13 -8.62
CA THR A 125 -10.91 5.11 -7.79
C THR A 125 -11.83 5.57 -6.67
N PHE A 126 -11.47 5.21 -5.44
CA PHE A 126 -12.25 5.53 -4.26
C PHE A 126 -12.21 7.04 -3.97
N LEU A 127 -13.38 7.66 -3.91
CA LEU A 127 -13.53 9.04 -3.43
C LEU A 127 -13.77 9.03 -1.92
N LEU A 128 -13.15 9.96 -1.19
CA LEU A 128 -13.34 10.05 0.25
C LEU A 128 -14.71 10.70 0.56
N PRO A 129 -15.66 9.99 1.19
CA PRO A 129 -16.88 10.59 1.72
C PRO A 129 -16.61 11.34 3.02
N THR A 130 -17.59 12.09 3.49
CA THR A 130 -17.56 12.71 4.83
C THR A 130 -17.53 11.64 5.93
N SER A 131 -18.44 10.66 5.88
CA SER A 131 -18.47 9.52 6.81
C SER A 131 -19.29 8.34 6.26
N LEU A 132 -18.66 7.18 6.11
CA LEU A 132 -19.36 5.94 5.71
C LEU A 132 -20.21 5.38 6.85
N LEU A 133 -19.65 5.34 8.06
CA LEU A 133 -20.31 4.76 9.22
C LEU A 133 -21.56 5.55 9.59
N GLU A 134 -21.49 6.88 9.57
CA GLU A 134 -22.66 7.74 9.83
C GLU A 134 -23.74 7.54 8.76
N ALA A 135 -23.34 7.53 7.48
CA ALA A 135 -24.28 7.31 6.38
C ALA A 135 -24.97 5.95 6.48
N HIS A 136 -24.23 4.91 6.86
CA HIS A 136 -24.80 3.58 7.12
C HIS A 136 -25.74 3.58 8.34
N TYR A 137 -25.31 4.15 9.46
CA TYR A 137 -26.05 4.13 10.73
C TYR A 137 -27.37 4.89 10.65
N TYR A 138 -27.37 6.08 10.03
CA TYR A 138 -28.57 6.91 9.87
C TYR A 138 -29.30 6.68 8.53
N ASN A 139 -28.88 5.69 7.74
CA ASN A 139 -29.47 5.36 6.44
C ASN A 139 -29.53 6.57 5.48
N VAL A 140 -28.45 7.37 5.44
CA VAL A 140 -28.31 8.53 4.56
C VAL A 140 -28.10 8.04 3.14
N ARG A 141 -29.02 8.38 2.24
CA ARG A 141 -28.97 7.95 0.83
C ARG A 141 -27.99 8.78 0.01
N GLY A 142 -27.40 8.17 -1.02
CA GLY A 142 -26.57 8.86 -2.01
C GLY A 142 -25.11 9.08 -1.60
N VAL A 143 -24.68 8.58 -0.44
CA VAL A 143 -23.28 8.68 0.01
C VAL A 143 -22.40 7.59 -0.60
N PHE A 144 -22.91 6.36 -0.66
CA PHE A 144 -22.21 5.20 -1.21
C PHE A 144 -23.19 4.22 -1.84
N THR A 145 -22.66 3.24 -2.57
CA THR A 145 -23.40 2.10 -3.12
C THR A 145 -22.77 0.79 -2.63
N ASP A 146 -23.58 -0.26 -2.44
CA ASP A 146 -23.12 -1.59 -1.98
C ASP A 146 -22.73 -2.53 -3.15
N ASP A 147 -22.17 -1.98 -4.22
CA ASP A 147 -21.94 -2.67 -5.50
C ASP A 147 -20.46 -2.66 -5.93
N PHE A 148 -19.54 -2.61 -4.96
CA PHE A 148 -18.12 -2.80 -5.26
C PHE A 148 -17.92 -4.19 -5.90
N PRO A 149 -17.21 -4.30 -7.03
CA PRO A 149 -17.13 -5.55 -7.76
C PRO A 149 -16.18 -6.53 -7.06
N ALA A 150 -16.64 -7.77 -6.84
CA ALA A 150 -15.83 -8.85 -6.26
C ALA A 150 -14.61 -9.23 -7.12
N TYR A 151 -14.68 -8.97 -8.44
CA TYR A 151 -13.66 -9.29 -9.43
C TYR A 151 -13.42 -8.08 -10.34
N PRO A 152 -12.24 -7.93 -10.96
CA PRO A 152 -11.99 -6.87 -11.91
C PRO A 152 -12.96 -6.99 -13.10
N PRO A 153 -13.59 -5.88 -13.54
CA PRO A 153 -14.57 -5.90 -14.61
C PRO A 153 -13.96 -6.25 -15.98
N ILE A 154 -12.64 -6.09 -16.12
CA ILE A 154 -11.87 -6.43 -17.31
C ILE A 154 -10.69 -7.27 -16.85
N VAL A 155 -10.61 -8.50 -17.36
CA VAL A 155 -9.48 -9.41 -17.12
C VAL A 155 -8.46 -9.19 -18.23
N PHE A 156 -7.19 -9.05 -17.85
CA PHE A 156 -6.07 -8.91 -18.77
C PHE A 156 -4.81 -9.50 -18.15
N ASN A 157 -3.69 -9.46 -18.88
CA ASN A 157 -2.39 -9.85 -18.34
C ASN A 157 -1.89 -8.76 -17.37
N TYR A 158 -2.30 -8.81 -16.10
CA TYR A 158 -2.06 -7.76 -15.11
C TYR A 158 -0.60 -7.37 -14.98
N THR A 159 0.31 -8.35 -15.04
CA THR A 159 1.75 -8.14 -14.89
C THR A 159 2.51 -8.07 -16.22
N GLY A 160 1.81 -8.11 -17.36
CA GLY A 160 2.39 -8.13 -18.70
C GLY A 160 1.79 -7.05 -19.58
N THR A 161 1.14 -7.45 -20.68
CA THR A 161 0.53 -6.51 -21.64
C THR A 161 -0.65 -5.75 -21.02
N GLN A 162 -0.48 -4.43 -20.89
CA GLN A 162 -1.47 -3.54 -20.29
C GLN A 162 -2.56 -3.12 -21.28
N THR A 163 -3.72 -2.70 -20.76
CA THR A 163 -4.80 -2.13 -21.57
C THR A 163 -4.45 -0.73 -22.05
N ALA A 164 -4.88 -0.36 -23.26
CA ALA A 164 -4.64 0.98 -23.81
C ALA A 164 -5.39 2.08 -23.02
N ASN A 165 -6.58 1.75 -22.50
CA ASN A 165 -7.30 2.65 -21.61
C ASN A 165 -6.84 2.44 -20.17
N ILE A 166 -6.30 3.52 -19.58
CA ILE A 166 -5.79 3.58 -18.21
C ILE A 166 -6.64 4.53 -17.34
N GLN A 167 -7.79 4.98 -17.85
CA GLN A 167 -8.77 5.73 -17.08
C GLN A 167 -9.57 4.79 -16.19
N THR A 168 -9.93 5.30 -15.02
CA THR A 168 -10.67 4.57 -13.98
C THR A 168 -11.97 5.28 -13.66
N ASN A 169 -12.90 4.56 -13.03
CA ASN A 169 -14.18 5.14 -12.64
C ASN A 169 -14.10 5.64 -11.19
N ASN A 170 -14.44 6.91 -10.97
CA ASN A 170 -14.57 7.42 -9.61
C ASN A 170 -15.85 6.86 -8.95
N GLY A 171 -15.78 6.48 -7.68
CA GLY A 171 -16.96 6.06 -6.94
C GLY A 171 -16.71 5.82 -5.46
N ILE A 172 -17.80 5.80 -4.69
CA ILE A 172 -17.82 5.42 -3.27
C ILE A 172 -18.61 4.11 -3.20
N ARG A 173 -17.94 3.00 -3.52
CA ARG A 173 -18.56 1.68 -3.65
C ARG A 173 -18.01 0.78 -2.56
N LEU A 174 -18.89 0.09 -1.84
CA LEU A 174 -18.54 -0.81 -0.73
C LEU A 174 -18.86 -2.26 -1.10
N TYR A 175 -18.11 -3.20 -0.49
CA TYR A 175 -18.41 -4.62 -0.53
C TYR A 175 -18.98 -5.04 0.83
N ARG A 176 -20.24 -5.44 0.87
CA ARG A 176 -20.91 -5.80 2.13
C ARG A 176 -20.68 -7.28 2.44
N LEU A 177 -20.33 -7.55 3.70
CA LEU A 177 -20.10 -8.90 4.23
C LEU A 177 -21.07 -9.18 5.36
N ASN A 178 -21.53 -10.41 5.45
CA ASN A 178 -22.33 -10.85 6.59
C ASN A 178 -21.41 -11.09 7.79
N PHE A 179 -21.88 -10.76 8.99
CA PHE A 179 -21.13 -11.05 10.21
C PHE A 179 -20.82 -12.54 10.32
N GLY A 180 -19.54 -12.85 10.57
CA GLY A 180 -19.03 -14.21 10.72
C GLY A 180 -18.56 -14.88 9.42
N SER A 181 -18.80 -14.29 8.24
CA SER A 181 -18.39 -14.87 6.96
C SER A 181 -16.87 -15.01 6.86
N THR A 182 -16.39 -16.07 6.23
CA THR A 182 -14.96 -16.23 5.90
C THR A 182 -14.66 -15.65 4.53
N VAL A 183 -13.61 -14.85 4.44
CA VAL A 183 -13.27 -14.09 3.23
C VAL A 183 -11.87 -14.43 2.81
N GLN A 184 -11.70 -14.71 1.52
CA GLN A 184 -10.42 -14.76 0.83
C GLN A 184 -10.34 -13.58 -0.12
N ILE A 185 -9.22 -12.85 -0.08
CA ILE A 185 -8.92 -11.79 -1.05
C ILE A 185 -7.62 -12.15 -1.74
N ILE A 186 -7.65 -12.19 -3.06
CA ILE A 186 -6.47 -12.20 -3.91
C ILE A 186 -6.18 -10.75 -4.29
N LEU A 187 -5.08 -10.22 -3.78
CA LEU A 187 -4.56 -8.90 -4.14
C LEU A 187 -3.59 -9.08 -5.31
N GLN A 188 -3.97 -8.61 -6.49
CA GLN A 188 -3.17 -8.71 -7.70
C GLN A 188 -2.57 -7.34 -8.04
N GLY A 189 -1.26 -7.23 -7.97
CA GLY A 189 -0.55 -6.06 -8.50
C GLY A 189 -0.60 -6.04 -10.03
N THR A 190 -0.67 -4.84 -10.61
CA THR A 190 -0.60 -4.64 -12.06
C THR A 190 0.69 -3.91 -12.44
N ALA A 191 1.11 -4.05 -13.70
CA ALA A 191 2.24 -3.32 -14.28
C ALA A 191 1.79 -2.03 -15.01
N MET A 192 0.61 -1.51 -14.65
CA MET A 192 0.02 -0.33 -15.29
C MET A 192 0.82 0.93 -14.94
N ILE A 193 1.29 1.67 -15.95
CA ILE A 193 2.19 2.84 -15.84
C ILE A 193 3.57 2.49 -15.25
N ALA A 194 3.60 2.00 -14.02
CA ALA A 194 4.80 1.56 -13.33
C ALA A 194 4.45 0.37 -12.42
N PRO A 195 5.17 -0.77 -12.55
CA PRO A 195 5.04 -1.86 -11.60
C PRO A 195 5.53 -1.44 -10.21
N GLU A 196 4.70 -1.59 -9.18
CA GLU A 196 4.96 -1.13 -7.80
C GLU A 196 4.68 -2.20 -6.75
N ASN A 197 5.33 -2.09 -5.58
CA ASN A 197 4.94 -2.85 -4.39
C ASN A 197 3.88 -2.04 -3.62
N HIS A 198 2.71 -2.64 -3.38
CA HIS A 198 1.61 -1.96 -2.71
C HIS A 198 1.40 -2.54 -1.30
N PRO A 199 1.72 -1.80 -0.22
CA PRO A 199 1.33 -2.21 1.12
C PRO A 199 -0.19 -2.07 1.26
N PHE A 200 -0.87 -3.21 1.36
CA PHE A 200 -2.30 -3.29 1.61
C PHE A 200 -2.56 -3.43 3.10
N HIS A 201 -3.34 -2.52 3.66
CA HIS A 201 -3.76 -2.51 5.06
C HIS A 201 -5.28 -2.66 5.15
N LEU A 202 -5.76 -3.53 6.04
CA LEU A 202 -7.19 -3.67 6.33
C LEU A 202 -7.47 -3.20 7.75
N HIS A 203 -8.35 -2.21 7.88
CA HIS A 203 -8.78 -1.72 9.19
C HIS A 203 -9.64 -2.77 9.89
N GLY A 204 -9.57 -2.81 11.23
CA GLY A 204 -10.46 -3.64 12.06
C GLY A 204 -10.16 -5.15 12.07
N TYR A 205 -9.17 -5.60 11.29
CA TYR A 205 -8.82 -7.01 11.14
C TYR A 205 -7.30 -7.21 11.10
N ASN A 206 -6.86 -8.35 11.62
CA ASN A 206 -5.62 -8.97 11.15
C ASN A 206 -5.97 -9.97 10.03
N LEU A 207 -4.98 -10.24 9.20
CA LEU A 207 -5.06 -11.04 7.98
C LEU A 207 -4.11 -12.22 8.10
N PHE A 208 -4.58 -13.42 7.77
CA PHE A 208 -3.71 -14.56 7.51
C PHE A 208 -3.19 -14.49 6.08
N VAL A 209 -1.89 -14.30 5.91
CA VAL A 209 -1.24 -14.32 4.59
C VAL A 209 -0.97 -15.77 4.20
N VAL A 210 -1.84 -16.33 3.37
CA VAL A 210 -1.82 -17.76 3.02
C VAL A 210 -0.95 -18.06 1.81
N GLY A 211 -0.61 -17.07 0.98
CA GLY A 211 0.29 -17.26 -0.15
C GLY A 211 0.69 -15.94 -0.80
N GLN A 212 1.84 -15.95 -1.49
CA GLN A 212 2.31 -14.84 -2.32
C GLN A 212 3.10 -15.41 -3.51
N GLY A 213 3.00 -14.74 -4.65
CA GLY A 213 3.69 -15.14 -5.87
C GLY A 213 3.99 -13.94 -6.77
N LEU A 214 4.78 -14.21 -7.81
CA LEU A 214 5.02 -13.27 -8.90
C LEU A 214 4.17 -13.66 -10.11
N GLY A 215 3.93 -12.70 -11.00
CA GLY A 215 3.05 -12.86 -12.15
C GLY A 215 1.57 -12.72 -11.79
N ASN A 216 0.72 -13.22 -12.69
CA ASN A 216 -0.72 -13.27 -12.47
C ASN A 216 -1.05 -14.49 -11.60
N PHE A 217 -1.94 -14.31 -10.62
CA PHE A 217 -2.47 -15.41 -9.83
C PHE A 217 -3.16 -16.46 -10.72
N ASP A 218 -2.78 -17.72 -10.55
CA ASP A 218 -3.38 -18.89 -11.19
C ASP A 218 -4.34 -19.57 -10.20
N PRO A 219 -5.67 -19.48 -10.40
CA PRO A 219 -6.65 -20.02 -9.47
C PRO A 219 -6.65 -21.56 -9.39
N GLU A 220 -6.02 -22.26 -10.34
CA GLU A 220 -5.95 -23.73 -10.33
C GLU A 220 -4.67 -24.23 -9.66
N LYS A 221 -3.56 -23.47 -9.74
CA LYS A 221 -2.25 -23.91 -9.25
C LYS A 221 -1.85 -23.28 -7.93
N ASP A 222 -1.99 -21.97 -7.79
CA ASP A 222 -1.45 -21.24 -6.64
C ASP A 222 -2.11 -21.62 -5.31
N PRO A 223 -3.44 -21.88 -5.23
CA PRO A 223 -4.06 -22.34 -3.99
C PRO A 223 -3.50 -23.65 -3.42
N LEU A 224 -2.91 -24.50 -4.27
CA LEU A 224 -2.30 -25.78 -3.84
C LEU A 224 -1.06 -25.56 -2.97
N ALA A 225 -0.42 -24.40 -3.09
CA ALA A 225 0.76 -24.02 -2.32
C ALA A 225 0.44 -23.12 -1.11
N PHE A 226 -0.85 -22.88 -0.80
CA PHE A 226 -1.22 -22.04 0.32
C PHE A 226 -0.80 -22.65 1.66
N ASN A 227 -0.18 -21.83 2.51
CA ASN A 227 0.01 -22.17 3.92
C ASN A 227 -1.31 -21.96 4.67
N LEU A 228 -2.01 -23.06 4.96
CA LEU A 228 -3.24 -23.08 5.75
C LEU A 228 -3.05 -23.65 7.16
N VAL A 229 -1.80 -23.86 7.58
CA VAL A 229 -1.44 -24.46 8.88
C VAL A 229 -1.01 -23.38 9.86
N ASP A 230 0.00 -22.59 9.50
CA ASP A 230 0.60 -21.56 10.35
C ASP A 230 0.97 -20.25 9.59
N PRO A 231 0.10 -19.72 8.71
CA PRO A 231 0.36 -18.48 7.97
C PRO A 231 0.49 -17.29 8.91
N VAL A 232 1.39 -16.34 8.58
CA VAL A 232 1.53 -15.09 9.33
C VAL A 232 0.20 -14.38 9.48
N GLU A 233 -0.10 -13.97 10.71
CA GLU A 233 -1.21 -13.08 11.02
C GLU A 233 -0.69 -11.64 11.19
N ARG A 234 -1.18 -10.71 10.37
CA ARG A 234 -0.78 -9.29 10.38
C ARG A 234 -1.83 -8.41 9.74
N ASN A 235 -1.83 -7.11 10.04
CA ASN A 235 -2.82 -6.17 9.48
C ASN A 235 -2.41 -5.52 8.16
N THR A 236 -1.14 -5.67 7.74
CA THR A 236 -0.59 -5.07 6.54
C THR A 236 0.26 -6.07 5.78
N ILE A 237 0.10 -6.14 4.46
CA ILE A 237 0.83 -7.04 3.58
C ILE A 237 1.34 -6.28 2.36
N GLY A 238 2.62 -6.45 2.01
CA GLY A 238 3.13 -6.00 0.72
C GLY A 238 2.62 -6.90 -0.41
N VAL A 239 1.91 -6.32 -1.37
CA VAL A 239 1.61 -6.98 -2.64
C VAL A 239 2.86 -6.83 -3.51
N PRO A 240 3.53 -7.95 -3.88
CA PRO A 240 4.77 -7.87 -4.62
C PRO A 240 4.62 -7.11 -5.93
N ASN A 241 5.68 -6.43 -6.33
CA ASN A 241 5.73 -5.79 -7.63
C ASN A 241 5.52 -6.84 -8.75
N GLY A 242 4.52 -6.62 -9.60
CA GLY A 242 4.19 -7.56 -10.67
C GLY A 242 3.85 -8.96 -10.13
N GLY A 243 3.19 -9.03 -8.97
CA GLY A 243 2.81 -10.28 -8.33
C GLY A 243 1.47 -10.20 -7.60
N TRP A 244 1.25 -11.15 -6.71
CA TRP A 244 0.01 -11.28 -5.97
C TRP A 244 0.24 -11.72 -4.53
N ALA A 245 -0.74 -11.41 -3.67
CA ALA A 245 -0.83 -11.90 -2.30
C ALA A 245 -2.25 -12.43 -2.03
N ALA A 246 -2.34 -13.59 -1.39
CA ALA A 246 -3.59 -14.20 -0.96
C ALA A 246 -3.73 -14.05 0.56
N ILE A 247 -4.82 -13.44 1.00
CA ILE A 247 -5.15 -13.24 2.41
C ILE A 247 -6.48 -13.87 2.77
N ARG A 248 -6.60 -14.33 4.02
CA ARG A 248 -7.86 -14.80 4.60
C ARG A 248 -8.14 -14.14 5.93
N PHE A 249 -9.41 -13.85 6.20
CA PHE A 249 -9.88 -13.39 7.50
C PHE A 249 -11.35 -13.79 7.71
N ARG A 250 -11.84 -13.63 8.93
CA ARG A 250 -13.26 -13.78 9.27
C ARG A 250 -13.84 -12.40 9.54
N ALA A 251 -14.95 -12.07 8.89
CA ALA A 251 -15.66 -10.80 9.07
C ALA A 251 -16.46 -10.77 10.38
N ASN A 252 -15.78 -10.83 11.52
CA ASN A 252 -16.37 -10.91 12.87
C ASN A 252 -16.29 -9.60 13.66
N ASN A 253 -16.06 -8.46 12.99
CA ASN A 253 -16.06 -7.14 13.59
C ASN A 253 -17.12 -6.27 12.87
N PRO A 254 -18.25 -5.92 13.51
CA PRO A 254 -19.30 -5.15 12.85
C PRO A 254 -18.89 -3.66 12.73
N GLY A 255 -18.88 -3.14 11.51
CA GLY A 255 -18.52 -1.74 11.25
C GLY A 255 -18.28 -1.44 9.77
N SER A 256 -17.72 -0.26 9.50
CA SER A 256 -17.23 0.15 8.18
C SER A 256 -15.71 0.33 8.28
N PHE A 257 -14.96 -0.38 7.43
CA PHE A 257 -13.50 -0.48 7.47
C PHE A 257 -12.89 -0.18 6.10
#